data_AF-A0AB40DMM8-F1
#
_entry.id   AF-A0AB40DMM8-F1
#
_cell.length_a   1.000
_cell.length_b   1.000
_cell.length_c   1.000
_cell.angle_alpha   90.00
_cell.angle_beta   90.00
_cell.angle_gamma   90.00
#
_symmetry.space_group_name_H-M   'P 1'
#
loop_
_entity.id
_entity.type
_entity.pdbx_description
1 polymer ?
#
loop_
_entity_poly.entity_id
_entity_poly.type
_entity_poly.pdbx_seq_one_letter_code
_entity_poly.pdbx_strand_id
1 'polypeptide(L)'
;MVFYLEHVPTGDRVFLEEGENTIGRDPDCSINMHYHYMSRKHVHILVENGKVFIKDLESRNGTFINYLGFRINEEYREIFVDDVLIFGIMVAYHSVHKYPKFGIFTLMEEEHDSEDSVGSSPNRADGSPSSEGTNPESRE
;
A
#
# COMPACT_ATOMS: atom_id res chain seq x y z
N MET A 1 -2.36 10.32 -10.04
CA MET A 1 -1.67 10.58 -8.76
C MET A 1 -1.67 9.28 -7.99
N VAL A 2 -0.55 8.93 -7.37
CA VAL A 2 -0.46 7.79 -6.46
C VAL A 2 -0.21 8.32 -5.07
N PHE A 3 -1.01 7.87 -4.10
CA PHE A 3 -0.79 8.19 -2.70
C PHE A 3 0.02 7.09 -2.02
N TYR A 4 0.90 7.47 -1.10
CA TYR A 4 1.65 6.51 -0.28
C TYR A 4 1.90 7.06 1.12
N LEU A 5 2.09 6.13 2.05
CA LEU A 5 2.51 6.42 3.42
C LEU A 5 4.02 6.25 3.50
N GLU A 6 4.75 7.30 3.85
CA GLU A 6 6.18 7.24 4.11
C GLU A 6 6.44 7.10 5.61
N HIS A 7 7.12 6.01 6.02
CA HIS A 7 7.44 5.77 7.42
C HIS A 7 8.51 6.74 7.90
N VAL A 8 8.14 7.64 8.83
CA VAL A 8 8.97 8.79 9.23
C VAL A 8 10.39 8.38 9.69
N PRO A 9 10.60 7.32 10.50
CA PRO A 9 11.95 6.93 10.92
C PRO A 9 12.83 6.24 9.86
N THR A 10 12.25 5.55 8.87
CA THR A 10 13.03 4.69 7.94
C THR A 10 12.99 5.14 6.49
N GLY A 11 12.00 5.95 6.09
CA GLY A 11 11.73 6.29 4.70
C GLY A 11 11.07 5.16 3.90
N ASP A 12 10.67 4.06 4.55
CA ASP A 12 9.96 2.97 3.86
C ASP A 12 8.61 3.47 3.35
N ARG A 13 8.30 3.18 2.08
CA ARG A 13 7.07 3.62 1.43
C ARG A 13 6.05 2.50 1.34
N VAL A 14 4.80 2.85 1.58
CA VAL A 14 3.65 1.95 1.47
C VAL A 14 2.61 2.60 0.58
N PHE A 15 2.47 2.08 -0.63
CA PHE A 15 1.53 2.61 -1.62
C PHE A 15 0.08 2.27 -1.24
N LEU A 16 -0.82 3.22 -1.49
CA LEU A 16 -2.26 3.07 -1.31
C LEU A 16 -2.89 2.80 -2.68
N GLU A 17 -3.77 1.81 -2.73
CA GLU A 17 -4.57 1.50 -3.92
C GLU A 17 -5.81 2.39 -3.98
N GLU A 18 -6.36 2.60 -5.18
CA GLU A 18 -7.70 3.19 -5.32
C GLU A 18 -8.74 2.29 -4.62
N GLY A 19 -9.64 2.90 -3.84
CA GLY A 19 -10.62 2.19 -3.02
C GLY A 19 -10.13 1.90 -1.60
N GLU A 20 -10.47 0.72 -1.09
CA GLU A 20 -10.33 0.37 0.32
C GLU A 20 -8.93 -0.18 0.67
N ASN A 21 -8.30 0.44 1.68
CA ASN A 21 -7.01 0.05 2.23
C ASN A 21 -7.14 -0.19 3.74
N THR A 22 -7.10 -1.45 4.17
CA THR A 22 -7.15 -1.79 5.60
C THR A 22 -5.74 -2.00 6.11
N ILE A 23 -5.37 -1.27 7.18
CA ILE A 23 -4.05 -1.37 7.79
C ILE A 23 -4.16 -1.94 9.21
N GLY A 24 -3.28 -2.87 9.53
CA GLY A 24 -3.20 -3.47 10.85
C GLY A 24 -2.18 -4.60 10.94
N ARG A 25 -2.04 -5.18 12.14
CA ARG A 25 -1.09 -6.30 12.36
C ARG A 25 -1.63 -7.66 11.91
N ASP A 26 -2.91 -7.75 11.55
CA ASP A 26 -3.55 -8.98 11.08
C ASP A 26 -3.13 -9.27 9.63
N PRO A 27 -2.73 -10.50 9.27
CA PRO A 27 -2.39 -10.85 7.89
C PRO A 27 -3.53 -10.65 6.89
N ASP A 28 -4.78 -10.58 7.36
CA ASP A 28 -5.94 -10.32 6.49
C ASP A 28 -6.11 -8.83 6.10
N CYS A 29 -5.26 -7.93 6.61
CA CYS A 29 -5.22 -6.53 6.19
C CYS A 29 -4.54 -6.41 4.82
N SER A 30 -5.07 -5.55 3.93
CA SER A 30 -4.42 -5.28 2.63
C SER A 30 -3.00 -4.75 2.81
N ILE A 31 -2.78 -3.99 3.87
CA ILE A 31 -1.47 -3.51 4.29
C ILE A 31 -1.17 -4.05 5.69
N ASN A 32 -0.33 -5.08 5.75
CA ASN A 32 0.06 -5.69 7.00
C ASN A 32 1.26 -4.97 7.63
N MET A 33 1.13 -4.54 8.89
CA MET A 33 2.18 -3.84 9.63
C MET A 33 2.35 -4.41 11.05
N HIS A 34 3.54 -4.92 11.36
CA HIS A 34 3.82 -5.61 12.62
C HIS A 34 4.30 -4.67 13.75
N TYR A 35 3.50 -3.67 14.10
CA TYR A 35 3.77 -2.83 15.27
C TYR A 35 3.06 -3.38 16.52
N HIS A 36 3.80 -3.49 17.64
CA HIS A 36 3.26 -4.07 18.89
C HIS A 36 2.01 -3.34 19.43
N TYR A 37 1.90 -2.04 19.16
CA TYR A 37 0.81 -1.19 19.66
C TYR A 37 -0.30 -0.99 18.62
N MET A 38 -0.18 -1.59 17.43
CA MET A 38 -1.21 -1.57 16.41
C MET A 38 -2.24 -2.67 16.67
N SER A 39 -3.50 -2.37 16.34
CA SER A 39 -4.60 -3.33 16.42
C SER A 39 -4.51 -4.31 15.24
N ARG A 40 -5.21 -5.45 15.36
CA ARG A 40 -5.32 -6.43 14.26
C ARG A 40 -5.81 -5.77 12.98
N LYS A 41 -6.96 -5.10 13.05
CA LYS A 41 -7.43 -4.11 12.09
C LYS A 41 -7.42 -2.78 12.83
N HIS A 42 -6.66 -1.80 12.36
CA HIS A 42 -6.41 -0.58 13.13
C HIS A 42 -7.07 0.63 12.49
N VAL A 43 -6.90 0.77 11.18
CA VAL A 43 -7.40 1.90 10.42
C VAL A 43 -7.88 1.41 9.06
N HIS A 44 -8.86 2.13 8.54
CA HIS A 44 -9.30 2.00 7.16
C HIS A 44 -9.07 3.31 6.44
N ILE A 45 -8.35 3.25 5.32
CA ILE A 45 -8.10 4.36 4.41
C ILE A 45 -8.90 4.11 3.12
N LEU A 46 -9.64 5.12 2.68
CA LEU A 46 -10.37 5.10 1.41
C LEU A 46 -9.72 6.14 0.49
N VAL A 47 -9.21 5.69 -0.65
CA VAL A 47 -8.79 6.58 -1.75
C VAL A 47 -9.92 6.60 -2.76
N GLU A 48 -10.48 7.78 -3.04
CA GLU A 48 -11.55 7.92 -4.01
C GLU A 48 -11.49 9.29 -4.68
N ASN A 49 -11.52 9.34 -6.01
CA ASN A 49 -11.57 10.57 -6.79
C ASN A 49 -10.41 11.55 -6.47
N GLY A 50 -9.21 11.01 -6.25
CA GLY A 50 -8.01 11.81 -5.92
C GLY A 50 -8.03 12.41 -4.51
N LYS A 51 -8.89 11.91 -3.62
CA LYS A 51 -8.95 12.30 -2.20
C LYS A 51 -8.67 11.09 -1.33
N VAL A 52 -8.14 11.35 -0.14
CA VAL A 52 -7.81 10.31 0.84
C VAL A 52 -8.62 10.54 2.10
N PHE A 53 -9.32 9.51 2.55
CA PHE A 53 -10.11 9.52 3.77
C PHE A 53 -9.65 8.44 4.73
N ILE A 54 -9.72 8.71 6.03
CA ILE A 54 -9.25 7.81 7.08
C ILE A 54 -10.30 7.67 8.19
N LYS A 55 -10.45 6.49 8.76
CA LYS A 55 -11.21 6.25 10.00
C LYS A 55 -10.53 5.21 10.89
N ASP A 56 -10.64 5.37 12.20
CA ASP A 56 -10.19 4.38 13.19
C ASP A 56 -11.14 3.17 13.20
N LEU A 57 -10.61 1.97 13.31
CA LEU A 57 -11.40 0.73 13.42
C LEU A 57 -11.46 0.26 14.88
N GLU A 58 -11.93 1.16 15.76
CA GLU A 58 -12.01 0.94 17.21
C GLU A 58 -10.68 0.44 17.79
N SER A 59 -9.58 1.09 17.42
CA SER A 59 -8.26 0.61 17.76
C SER A 59 -7.98 0.76 19.26
N ARG A 60 -7.20 -0.15 19.85
CA ARG A 60 -6.93 -0.12 21.30
C ARG A 60 -6.19 1.15 21.73
N ASN A 61 -5.20 1.57 20.94
CA ASN A 61 -4.31 2.68 21.28
C ASN A 61 -4.59 3.95 20.46
N GLY A 62 -5.63 3.94 19.61
CA GLY A 62 -6.07 5.09 18.82
C GLY A 62 -5.24 5.37 17.58
N THR A 63 -5.88 6.09 16.67
CA THR A 63 -5.28 6.73 15.49
C THR A 63 -5.27 8.26 15.68
N PHE A 64 -4.18 8.93 15.32
CA PHE A 64 -4.02 10.38 15.47
C PHE A 64 -3.52 11.00 14.17
N ILE A 65 -3.90 12.26 13.92
CA ILE A 65 -3.48 13.06 12.78
C ILE A 65 -2.79 14.34 13.29
N ASN A 66 -1.65 14.72 12.69
CA ASN A 66 -0.97 16.01 12.83
C ASN A 66 -0.52 16.47 14.22
N TYR A 67 -0.04 15.57 15.08
CA TYR A 67 0.51 15.83 16.44
C TYR A 67 -0.41 16.57 17.43
N LEU A 68 -1.45 17.26 16.96
CA LEU A 68 -2.42 18.06 17.70
C LEU A 68 -3.49 17.14 18.29
N GLY A 69 -3.10 16.19 19.13
CA GLY A 69 -3.91 15.60 20.21
C GLY A 69 -5.29 14.98 19.92
N PHE A 70 -5.81 15.06 18.70
CA PHE A 70 -7.15 14.59 18.37
C PHE A 70 -7.05 13.17 17.84
N ARG A 71 -7.41 12.23 18.73
CA ARG A 71 -7.70 10.86 18.33
C ARG A 71 -8.92 10.88 17.41
N ILE A 72 -8.79 10.29 16.22
CA ILE A 72 -9.94 10.11 15.32
C ILE A 72 -10.81 8.92 15.77
N ASN A 73 -12.06 8.92 15.31
CA ASN A 73 -13.07 7.90 15.58
C ASN A 73 -13.40 7.10 14.30
N GLU A 74 -14.51 6.37 14.30
CA GLU A 74 -14.96 5.52 13.18
C GLU A 74 -15.59 6.32 12.02
N GLU A 75 -15.66 7.65 12.14
CA GLU A 75 -16.11 8.53 11.07
C GLU A 75 -14.96 8.85 10.11
N TYR A 76 -15.24 8.83 8.81
CA TYR A 76 -14.26 9.24 7.81
C TYR A 76 -13.89 10.71 7.96
N ARG A 77 -12.58 10.99 7.93
CA ARG A 77 -12.01 12.33 7.82
C ARG A 77 -11.13 12.40 6.58
N GLU A 78 -11.25 13.46 5.82
CA GLU A 78 -10.31 13.74 4.72
C GLU A 78 -8.95 14.08 5.32
N ILE A 79 -7.89 13.51 4.76
CA ILE A 79 -6.50 13.80 5.08
C ILE A 79 -5.78 14.32 3.84
N PHE A 80 -4.76 15.12 4.07
CA PHE A 80 -4.04 15.84 3.03
C PHE A 80 -2.58 15.41 2.99
N VAL A 81 -1.94 15.63 1.84
CA VAL A 81 -0.49 15.47 1.71
C VAL A 81 0.21 16.28 2.81
N ASP A 82 1.30 15.72 3.32
CA ASP A 82 2.06 16.17 4.49
C ASP A 82 1.39 15.93 5.85
N ASP A 83 0.16 15.41 5.89
CA ASP A 83 -0.44 15.00 7.16
C ASP A 83 0.36 13.85 7.80
N VAL A 84 0.67 13.98 9.08
CA VAL A 84 1.33 12.94 9.86
C VAL A 84 0.29 12.05 10.53
N LEU A 85 0.28 10.79 10.13
CA LEU A 85 -0.58 9.74 10.65
C LEU A 85 0.16 8.92 11.70
N ILE A 86 -0.51 8.67 12.81
CA ILE A 86 0.06 7.87 13.89
C ILE A 86 -0.90 6.74 14.29
N PHE A 87 -0.44 5.52 14.12
CA PHE A 87 -1.17 4.29 14.42
C PHE A 87 -0.66 3.65 15.70
N GLY A 88 -1.44 3.78 16.76
CA GLY A 88 -1.17 3.16 18.05
C GLY A 88 0.10 3.67 18.72
N ILE A 89 -0.06 4.67 19.59
CA ILE A 89 0.99 5.07 20.54
C ILE A 89 0.65 4.52 21.92
N MET A 90 1.64 3.92 22.57
CA MET A 90 1.67 3.84 24.02
C MET A 90 2.88 4.60 24.53
N VAL A 91 2.66 5.70 25.26
CA VAL A 91 3.73 6.36 26.02
C VAL A 91 3.97 5.55 27.29
N ALA A 92 4.62 4.40 27.15
CA ALA A 92 5.07 3.62 28.31
C ALA A 92 6.54 3.98 28.60
N TYR A 93 6.78 4.66 29.72
CA TYR A 93 8.10 5.13 30.17
C TYR A 93 9.09 4.02 30.59
N HIS A 94 8.81 2.75 30.27
CA HIS A 94 9.51 1.60 30.88
C HIS A 94 10.02 0.60 29.84
N SER A 95 11.07 0.98 29.08
CA SER A 95 12.20 0.09 28.74
C SER A 95 13.18 0.78 27.81
N VAL A 96 14.36 1.10 28.34
CA VAL A 96 15.44 1.87 27.71
C VAL A 96 16.25 1.06 26.66
N HIS A 97 15.76 -0.12 26.21
CA HIS A 97 16.61 -1.07 25.47
C HIS A 97 16.10 -1.49 24.08
N LYS A 98 14.94 -1.00 23.63
CA LYS A 98 14.51 -1.13 22.22
C LYS A 98 13.80 0.15 21.80
N TYR A 99 14.30 0.81 20.76
CA TYR A 99 13.54 1.87 20.08
C TYR A 99 12.21 1.27 19.64
N PRO A 100 11.06 1.74 20.14
CA PRO A 100 9.79 1.26 19.65
C PRO A 100 9.74 1.62 18.17
N LYS A 101 9.52 0.63 17.30
CA LYS A 101 9.06 0.93 15.95
C LYS A 101 7.64 1.45 16.11
N PHE A 102 7.44 2.75 15.93
CA PHE A 102 6.13 3.39 16.01
C PHE A 102 5.50 3.40 14.63
N GLY A 103 4.19 3.22 14.53
CA GLY A 103 3.48 3.39 13.27
C GLY A 103 3.28 4.87 12.96
N ILE A 104 4.35 5.62 12.68
CA ILE A 104 4.28 7.04 12.33
C ILE A 104 4.62 7.19 10.84
N PHE A 105 3.72 7.80 10.10
CA PHE A 105 3.80 7.94 8.66
C PHE A 105 3.41 9.35 8.23
N THR A 106 3.95 9.81 7.11
CA THR A 106 3.46 11.00 6.41
C THR A 106 2.70 10.56 5.17
N LEU A 107 1.52 11.14 4.93
CA LEU A 107 0.83 10.97 3.64
C LEU A 107 1.56 11.77 2.57
N MET A 108 1.95 11.11 1.49
CA MET A 108 2.65 11.70 0.35
C MET A 108 1.89 11.38 -0.94
N GLU A 109 2.17 12.15 -1.99
CA GLU A 109 1.72 11.85 -3.34
C GLU A 109 2.88 11.92 -4.34
N GLU A 110 2.75 11.19 -5.44
CA GLU A 110 3.59 11.35 -6.62
C GLU A 110 2.78 11.25 -7.91
N GLU A 111 3.28 11.90 -8.96
CA GLU A 111 2.70 11.79 -10.29
C GLU A 111 2.96 10.39 -10.83
N HIS A 112 1.91 9.77 -11.37
CA HIS A 112 2.04 8.48 -12.05
C HIS A 112 2.41 8.79 -13.50
N ASP A 113 3.68 8.66 -13.85
CA ASP A 113 4.10 8.62 -15.25
C ASP A 113 3.50 7.36 -15.85
N SER A 114 2.34 7.49 -16.50
CA SER A 114 1.79 6.44 -17.33
C SER A 114 2.72 6.25 -18.53
N GLU A 115 3.63 5.28 -18.46
CA GLU A 115 4.23 4.67 -19.65
C GLU A 115 3.14 3.87 -20.39
N ASP A 116 2.17 4.55 -21.01
CA ASP A 116 1.28 3.96 -22.01
C ASP A 116 1.81 4.27 -23.41
N SER A 117 2.65 3.40 -23.97
CA SER A 117 2.64 3.10 -25.43
C SER A 117 3.60 1.98 -25.84
N VAL A 118 3.16 0.72 -25.76
CA VAL A 118 3.50 -0.22 -26.83
C VAL A 118 2.22 -0.90 -27.31
N GLY A 119 1.61 -0.26 -28.31
CA GLY A 119 0.80 -0.98 -29.27
C GLY A 119 1.66 -2.06 -29.93
N SER A 120 1.37 -3.32 -29.63
CA SER A 120 1.81 -4.45 -30.45
C SER A 120 0.58 -5.26 -30.80
N SER A 121 -0.08 -4.83 -31.88
CA SER A 121 -0.90 -5.73 -32.69
C SER A 121 0.03 -6.36 -33.72
N PRO A 122 0.29 -7.68 -33.69
CA PRO A 122 0.91 -8.35 -34.82
C PRO A 122 -0.19 -8.80 -35.77
N ASN A 123 -0.08 -8.28 -36.99
CA ASN A 123 -0.81 -8.67 -38.19
C ASN A 123 -1.11 -10.18 -38.28
N ARG A 124 -2.34 -10.47 -38.70
CA ARG A 124 -2.66 -11.70 -39.44
C ARG A 124 -1.84 -11.71 -40.73
N ALA A 125 -1.03 -12.74 -40.93
CA ALA A 125 -0.56 -13.14 -42.25
C ALA A 125 -0.76 -14.65 -42.39
N ASP A 126 -1.78 -14.95 -43.16
CA ASP A 126 -2.09 -16.24 -43.76
C ASP A 126 -1.01 -16.58 -44.82
N GLY A 127 -0.61 -17.84 -44.95
CA GLY A 127 0.33 -18.26 -45.99
C GLY A 127 1.12 -19.53 -45.69
N SER A 128 0.49 -20.69 -45.91
CA SER A 128 1.22 -21.93 -46.22
C SER A 128 1.99 -21.77 -47.54
N PRO A 129 3.12 -22.48 -47.75
CA PRO A 129 3.00 -23.66 -48.60
C PRO A 129 3.87 -24.87 -48.19
N SER A 130 3.34 -26.02 -48.59
CA SER A 130 3.95 -27.34 -48.73
C SER A 130 5.27 -27.37 -49.51
N SER A 131 6.20 -28.25 -49.11
CA SER A 131 6.86 -29.17 -50.06
C SER A 131 7.48 -30.39 -49.36
N GLU A 132 7.29 -31.53 -50.03
CA GLU A 132 7.73 -32.88 -49.71
C GLU A 132 9.25 -33.06 -49.86
N GLY A 133 9.81 -34.04 -49.16
CA GLY A 133 11.19 -34.52 -49.36
C GLY A 133 11.45 -35.82 -48.62
N THR A 134 11.68 -36.89 -49.36
CA THR A 134 11.74 -38.30 -49.01
C THR A 134 12.92 -38.76 -48.12
N ASN A 135 12.67 -39.81 -47.32
CA ASN A 135 13.55 -40.84 -46.70
C ASN A 135 14.57 -41.44 -47.71
N PRO A 136 15.51 -42.40 -47.39
CA PRO A 136 15.86 -43.10 -46.14
C PRO A 136 17.39 -43.32 -45.90
N GLU A 137 17.76 -43.98 -44.77
CA GLU A 137 18.83 -45.03 -44.60
C GLU A 137 19.17 -45.15 -43.09
N SER A 138 18.76 -46.20 -42.37
CA SER A 138 19.28 -47.58 -42.24
C SER A 138 20.47 -47.75 -41.27
N ARG A 139 20.18 -48.49 -40.16
CA ARG A 139 21.02 -49.43 -39.38
C ARG A 139 22.47 -49.03 -39.02
N GLU A 140 22.79 -49.11 -37.72
CA GLU A 140 23.39 -50.29 -37.07
C GLU A 140 23.00 -50.36 -35.59
#